data_AF-A0A6J0ZU47-F1
#
_entry.id   AF-A0A6J0ZU47-F1
#
_cell.length_a   1.000
_cell.length_b   1.000
_cell.length_c   1.000
_cell.angle_alpha   90.00
_cell.angle_beta   90.00
_cell.angle_gamma   90.00
#
_symmetry.space_group_name_H-M   'P 1'
#
loop_
_entity.id
_entity.type
_entity.pdbx_description
1 polymer ?
#
loop_
_entity_poly.entity_id
_entity_poly.type
_entity_poly.pdbx_seq_one_letter_code
_entity_poly.pdbx_strand_id
1 'polypeptide(L)'
;MYQPGAIVLQCGADSLAGDRLGCFNLSIDGHAECVRIVKKFNLPLLVTGGGGYTKENVARCWTVETGVLLDAELPNEIPENEYIKYFAPECLLNIPNGHIENLNSKSYISTIKMQVLENLRCIQHAPGVQMQEVPPDFYIPDFDEDEQNPDERMDQHTQDKQIQRDDEYYDGDNDNDQNMDM
;
A
#
# COMPACT_ATOMS: atom_id res chain seq x y z
N MET A 1 -6.92 19.36 17.09
CA MET A 1 -5.88 18.43 16.58
C MET A 1 -6.51 17.05 16.43
N TYR A 2 -6.21 16.31 15.36
CA TYR A 2 -7.02 15.15 14.94
C TYR A 2 -6.95 13.92 15.86
N GLN A 3 -5.80 13.58 16.47
CA GLN A 3 -5.64 12.41 17.37
C GLN A 3 -6.14 11.07 16.77
N PRO A 4 -5.51 10.57 15.70
CA PRO A 4 -5.92 9.32 15.06
C PRO A 4 -5.60 8.09 15.94
N GLY A 5 -6.40 7.02 15.79
CA GLY A 5 -6.12 5.71 16.37
C GLY A 5 -5.21 4.81 15.50
N ALA A 6 -5.12 5.11 14.21
CA ALA A 6 -4.24 4.44 13.24
C ALA A 6 -3.89 5.42 12.10
N ILE A 7 -2.80 5.16 11.38
CA ILE A 7 -2.34 5.96 10.26
C ILE A 7 -2.27 5.08 9.00
N VAL A 8 -2.78 5.59 7.88
CA VAL A 8 -2.52 5.04 6.55
C VAL A 8 -1.61 6.02 5.82
N LEU A 9 -0.40 5.59 5.46
CA LEU A 9 0.58 6.39 4.74
C LEU A 9 0.74 5.85 3.32
N GLN A 10 0.32 6.65 2.36
CA GLN A 10 0.49 6.36 0.94
C GLN A 10 1.85 6.92 0.48
N CYS A 11 2.75 6.02 0.06
CA CYS A 11 4.14 6.32 -0.33
C CYS A 11 4.29 6.33 -1.86
N GLY A 12 3.59 7.25 -2.54
CA GLY A 12 3.74 7.46 -3.98
C GLY A 12 5.16 7.92 -4.32
N ALA A 13 5.84 7.17 -5.19
CA ALA A 13 7.20 7.42 -5.64
C ALA A 13 7.28 8.34 -6.88
N ASP A 14 6.14 8.82 -7.40
CA ASP A 14 6.08 9.80 -8.49
C ASP A 14 6.49 11.22 -8.07
N SER A 15 6.67 11.47 -6.77
CA SER A 15 7.24 12.71 -6.24
C SER A 15 8.78 12.75 -6.26
N LEU A 16 9.43 11.65 -6.66
CA LEU A 16 10.89 11.58 -6.77
C LEU A 16 11.43 12.37 -7.97
N ALA A 17 12.68 12.82 -7.84
CA ALA A 17 13.42 13.42 -8.94
C ALA A 17 13.54 12.44 -10.12
N GLY A 18 13.31 12.94 -11.34
CA GLY A 18 13.45 12.13 -12.56
C GLY A 18 12.34 11.10 -12.77
N ASP A 19 11.20 11.25 -12.08
CA ASP A 19 9.99 10.51 -12.46
C ASP A 19 9.51 10.91 -13.87
N ARG A 20 8.86 9.99 -14.58
CA ARG A 20 8.39 10.24 -15.96
C ARG A 20 7.19 11.17 -16.03
N LEU A 21 6.34 11.19 -15.01
CA LEU A 21 5.13 12.02 -14.96
C LEU A 21 5.22 13.12 -13.90
N GLY A 22 5.89 12.83 -12.78
CA GLY A 22 6.15 13.78 -11.71
C GLY A 22 7.11 14.91 -12.10
N CYS A 23 6.91 16.07 -11.49
CA CYS A 23 7.73 17.26 -11.71
C CYS A 23 8.47 17.73 -10.45
N PHE A 24 8.52 16.89 -9.42
CA PHE A 24 9.23 17.18 -8.18
C PHE A 24 10.70 16.79 -8.26
N ASN A 25 11.46 17.17 -7.22
CA ASN A 25 12.91 16.94 -7.14
C ASN A 25 13.31 16.33 -5.79
N LEU A 26 12.52 15.39 -5.26
CA LEU A 26 12.83 14.71 -4.01
C LEU A 26 13.89 13.62 -4.23
N SER A 27 14.82 13.50 -3.28
CA SER A 27 15.67 12.32 -3.16
C SER A 27 14.90 11.17 -2.50
N ILE A 28 15.38 9.94 -2.69
CA ILE A 28 14.85 8.77 -1.97
C ILE A 28 14.97 8.97 -0.45
N ASP A 29 16.11 9.45 0.04
CA ASP A 29 16.30 9.75 1.47
C ASP A 29 15.31 10.80 2.00
N GLY A 30 15.04 11.85 1.21
CA GLY A 30 14.11 12.91 1.58
C GLY A 30 12.67 12.42 1.61
N HIS A 31 12.32 11.50 0.71
CA HIS A 31 11.02 10.83 0.70
C HIS A 31 10.86 9.89 1.91
N ALA A 32 11.88 9.06 2.17
CA ALA A 32 11.90 8.15 3.32
C ALA A 32 11.91 8.86 4.69
N GLU A 33 12.35 10.12 4.76
CA GLU A 33 12.23 10.92 5.99
C GLU A 33 10.76 11.16 6.38
N CYS A 34 9.83 11.26 5.42
CA CYS A 34 8.40 11.32 5.72
C CYS A 34 7.93 10.05 6.45
N VAL A 35 8.35 8.87 5.97
CA VAL A 35 8.07 7.58 6.63
C VAL A 35 8.67 7.57 8.04
N ARG A 36 9.91 8.03 8.20
CA ARG A 36 10.58 8.11 9.50
C ARG A 36 9.86 9.03 10.49
N ILE A 37 9.35 10.18 10.03
CA ILE A 37 8.56 11.10 10.86
C ILE A 37 7.24 10.45 11.27
N VAL A 38 6.54 9.81 10.34
CA VAL A 38 5.24 9.18 10.61
C VAL A 38 5.39 7.99 11.56
N LYS A 39 6.40 7.14 11.35
CA LYS A 39 6.70 5.99 12.21
C LYS A 39 6.90 6.40 13.68
N LYS A 40 7.54 7.56 13.94
CA LYS A 40 7.79 8.07 15.30
C LYS A 40 6.53 8.38 16.11
N PHE A 41 5.34 8.47 15.49
CA PHE A 41 4.09 8.61 16.25
C PHE A 41 3.70 7.35 17.02
N ASN A 42 4.32 6.19 16.72
CA ASN A 42 4.09 4.92 17.41
C ASN A 42 2.60 4.53 17.47
N LEU A 43 1.89 4.74 16.36
CA LEU A 43 0.51 4.30 16.14
C LEU A 43 0.51 3.13 15.15
N PRO A 44 -0.55 2.28 15.15
CA PRO A 44 -0.77 1.33 14.07
C PRO A 44 -0.65 2.02 12.71
N LEU A 45 0.30 1.55 11.88
CA LEU A 45 0.68 2.19 10.64
C LEU A 45 0.54 1.20 9.49
N LEU A 46 -0.34 1.50 8.53
CA LEU A 46 -0.41 0.83 7.25
C LEU A 46 0.32 1.69 6.21
N VAL A 47 1.35 1.14 5.58
CA VAL A 47 2.07 1.80 4.49
C VAL A 47 1.69 1.16 3.17
N THR A 48 1.33 1.98 2.19
CA THR A 48 0.95 1.53 0.85
C THR A 48 1.83 2.19 -0.21
N GLY A 49 1.95 1.56 -1.38
CA GLY A 49 2.61 2.18 -2.53
C GLY A 49 1.72 3.22 -3.22
N GLY A 50 1.83 3.34 -4.54
CA GLY A 50 0.93 4.13 -5.39
C GLY A 50 1.63 4.53 -6.69
N GLY A 51 1.53 5.81 -7.08
CA GLY A 51 2.17 6.33 -8.28
C GLY A 51 3.69 6.18 -8.27
N GLY A 52 4.29 6.09 -9.46
CA GLY A 52 5.73 5.91 -9.65
C GLY A 52 6.03 5.34 -11.03
N TYR A 53 6.59 6.16 -11.91
CA TYR A 53 6.63 5.88 -13.35
C TYR A 53 8.06 5.71 -13.90
N THR A 54 9.07 6.00 -13.08
CA THR A 54 10.45 5.50 -13.26
C THR A 54 10.66 4.29 -12.36
N LYS A 55 10.31 3.10 -12.85
CA LYS A 55 10.23 1.83 -12.08
C LYS A 55 11.49 1.50 -11.28
N GLU A 56 12.67 1.84 -11.79
CA GLU A 56 13.95 1.60 -11.13
C GLU A 56 14.04 2.43 -9.83
N ASN A 57 13.55 3.67 -9.87
CA ASN A 57 13.52 4.56 -8.71
C ASN A 57 12.41 4.16 -7.73
N VAL A 58 11.28 3.65 -8.23
CA VAL A 58 10.21 3.08 -7.39
C VAL A 58 10.76 1.91 -6.56
N ALA A 59 11.46 0.97 -7.20
CA ALA A 59 12.06 -0.17 -6.53
C ALA A 59 13.06 0.26 -5.45
N ARG A 60 13.95 1.21 -5.77
CA ARG A 60 14.91 1.77 -4.79
C ARG A 60 14.19 2.43 -3.61
N CYS A 61 13.21 3.29 -3.89
CA CYS A 61 12.47 4.05 -2.90
C CYS A 61 11.77 3.14 -1.89
N TRP A 62 10.94 2.22 -2.38
CA TRP A 62 10.18 1.33 -1.50
C TRP A 62 11.10 0.36 -0.74
N THR A 63 12.24 -0.02 -1.32
CA THR A 63 13.26 -0.82 -0.62
C THR A 63 13.85 -0.04 0.57
N VAL A 64 14.24 1.22 0.35
CA VAL A 64 14.76 2.09 1.41
C VAL A 64 13.70 2.38 2.48
N GLU A 65 12.47 2.70 2.08
CA GLU A 65 11.37 2.93 3.01
C GLU A 65 11.05 1.69 3.85
N THR A 66 11.14 0.49 3.26
CA THR A 66 11.01 -0.78 3.99
C THR A 66 12.13 -0.93 5.02
N GLY A 67 13.37 -0.59 4.66
CA GLY A 67 14.50 -0.54 5.61
C GLY A 67 14.20 0.40 6.79
N VAL A 68 13.66 1.58 6.53
CA VAL A 68 13.23 2.55 7.57
C VAL A 68 12.13 1.95 8.45
N LEU A 69 11.14 1.27 7.88
CA LEU A 69 10.07 0.61 8.63
C LEU A 69 10.60 -0.51 9.53
N LEU A 70 11.65 -1.21 9.11
CA LEU A 70 12.30 -2.28 9.88
C LEU A 70 13.41 -1.80 10.83
N ASP A 71 13.70 -0.50 10.89
CA ASP A 71 14.88 0.06 11.59
C ASP A 71 16.20 -0.60 11.14
N ALA A 72 16.28 -0.97 9.87
CA ALA A 72 17.45 -1.59 9.26
C ALA A 72 18.24 -0.58 8.41
N GLU A 73 19.55 -0.54 8.62
CA GLU A 73 20.47 0.18 7.72
C GLU A 73 20.77 -0.69 6.50
N LEU A 74 20.50 -0.16 5.31
CA LEU A 74 20.77 -0.86 4.05
C LEU A 74 22.10 -0.39 3.46
N PRO A 75 22.91 -1.32 2.91
CA PRO A 75 24.06 -0.92 2.12
C PRO A 75 23.60 -0.20 0.85
N ASN A 76 24.38 0.77 0.38
CA ASN A 76 24.03 1.52 -0.83
C ASN A 76 24.16 0.68 -2.11
N GLU A 77 24.96 -0.38 -2.09
CA GLU A 77 25.12 -1.30 -3.22
C GLU A 77 23.91 -2.22 -3.31
N ILE A 78 23.30 -2.30 -4.50
CA ILE A 78 22.19 -3.20 -4.76
C ILE A 78 22.75 -4.63 -4.89
N PRO A 79 22.25 -5.60 -4.10
CA PRO A 79 22.73 -6.98 -4.18
C PRO A 79 22.37 -7.61 -5.52
N GLU A 80 23.14 -8.62 -5.94
CA GLU A 80 22.86 -9.38 -7.16
C GLU A 80 21.44 -9.95 -7.14
N ASN A 81 20.68 -9.71 -8.21
CA ASN A 81 19.30 -10.17 -8.35
C ASN A 81 18.93 -10.28 -9.84
N GLU A 82 17.80 -10.93 -10.14
CA GLU A 82 17.32 -11.17 -11.51
C GLU A 82 17.17 -9.88 -12.34
N TYR A 83 16.91 -8.76 -11.65
CA TYR A 83 16.64 -7.44 -12.23
C TYR A 83 17.84 -6.50 -12.16
N ILE A 84 19.03 -6.96 -11.74
CA ILE A 84 20.20 -6.09 -11.49
C ILE A 84 20.57 -5.23 -12.70
N LYS A 85 20.34 -5.74 -13.92
CA LYS A 85 20.58 -5.05 -15.18
C LYS A 85 19.79 -3.74 -15.33
N TYR A 86 18.66 -3.59 -14.65
CA TYR A 86 17.88 -2.35 -14.65
C TYR A 86 18.56 -1.22 -13.86
N PHE A 87 19.46 -1.56 -12.94
CA PHE A 87 20.13 -0.59 -12.06
C PHE A 87 21.55 -0.23 -12.52
N ALA A 88 22.01 -0.81 -13.61
CA ALA A 88 23.31 -0.52 -14.22
C ALA A 88 23.37 0.91 -14.82
N PRO A 89 24.56 1.52 -14.92
CA PRO A 89 25.87 0.96 -14.57
C PRO A 89 26.25 1.05 -13.09
N GLU A 90 25.60 1.91 -12.30
CA GLU A 90 26.03 2.18 -10.92
C GLU A 90 25.61 1.09 -9.93
N CYS A 91 24.44 0.46 -10.13
CA CYS A 91 23.87 -0.54 -9.22
C CYS A 91 23.77 -0.06 -7.77
N LEU A 92 23.43 1.23 -7.56
CA LEU A 92 23.26 1.85 -6.24
C LEU A 92 21.80 2.15 -5.91
N LEU A 93 21.46 2.12 -4.61
CA LEU A 93 20.18 2.55 -4.07
C LEU A 93 20.01 4.06 -4.17
N ASN A 94 21.04 4.82 -3.80
CA ASN A 94 21.02 6.27 -3.87
C ASN A 94 21.40 6.75 -5.26
N ILE A 95 20.58 7.66 -5.79
CA ILE A 95 20.80 8.32 -7.07
C ILE A 95 20.99 9.82 -6.86
N PRO A 96 21.84 10.48 -7.66
CA PRO A 96 21.98 11.93 -7.60
C PRO A 96 20.66 12.59 -7.97
N ASN A 97 20.33 13.67 -7.24
CA ASN A 97 19.14 14.46 -7.52
C ASN A 97 19.25 15.16 -8.88
N GLY A 98 18.11 15.40 -9.51
CA GLY A 98 18.03 16.20 -10.72
C GLY A 98 18.33 17.68 -10.47
N HIS A 99 18.66 18.40 -11.54
CA HIS A 99 18.87 19.85 -11.51
C HIS A 99 17.58 20.59 -11.90
N ILE A 100 16.51 20.37 -11.14
CA ILE A 100 15.23 21.08 -11.32
C ILE A 100 15.22 22.30 -10.40
N GLU A 101 14.95 23.48 -10.95
CA GLU A 101 14.82 24.71 -10.17
C GLU A 101 13.62 24.62 -9.21
N ASN A 102 13.85 24.95 -7.94
CA ASN A 102 12.78 24.99 -6.96
C ASN A 102 12.02 26.32 -7.02
N LEU A 103 10.84 26.31 -7.66
CA LEU A 103 9.95 27.46 -7.75
C LEU A 103 9.15 27.73 -6.47
N ASN A 104 9.30 26.89 -5.44
CA ASN A 104 8.62 27.04 -4.15
C ASN A 104 9.43 27.96 -3.22
N SER A 105 9.18 29.27 -3.33
CA SER A 105 9.82 30.24 -2.44
C SER A 105 9.47 30.00 -0.96
N LYS A 106 10.38 30.37 -0.04
CA LYS A 106 10.13 30.25 1.40
C LYS A 106 8.88 31.00 1.86
N SER A 107 8.61 32.17 1.27
CA SER A 107 7.44 32.98 1.58
C SER A 107 6.14 32.28 1.16
N TYR A 108 6.12 31.71 -0.05
CA TYR A 108 4.99 30.95 -0.57
C TYR A 108 4.64 29.76 0.34
N ILE A 109 5.63 28.92 0.68
CA ILE A 109 5.44 27.77 1.57
C ILE A 109 4.99 28.20 2.98
N SER A 110 5.57 29.26 3.52
CA SER A 110 5.20 29.77 4.84
C SER A 110 3.74 30.25 4.87
N THR A 111 3.28 30.88 3.78
CA THR A 111 1.90 31.36 3.64
C THR A 111 0.91 30.20 3.65
N ILE A 112 1.16 29.17 2.83
CA ILE A 112 0.32 27.96 2.79
C ILE A 112 0.33 27.25 4.15
N LYS A 113 1.51 27.09 4.77
CA LYS A 113 1.63 26.47 6.09
C LYS A 113 0.77 27.17 7.14
N MET A 114 0.79 28.51 7.17
CA MET A 114 -0.03 29.29 8.11
C MET A 114 -1.52 29.06 7.87
N GLN A 115 -1.97 29.05 6.62
CA GLN A 115 -3.36 28.80 6.27
C GLN A 115 -3.81 27.39 6.69
N VAL A 116 -2.99 26.36 6.43
CA VAL A 116 -3.27 24.99 6.85
C VAL A 116 -3.35 24.88 8.36
N LEU A 117 -2.42 25.50 9.10
CA LEU A 117 -2.42 25.48 10.56
C LEU A 117 -3.66 26.17 11.15
N GLU A 118 -4.14 27.25 10.53
CA GLU A 118 -5.38 27.92 10.97
C GLU A 118 -6.59 27.01 10.76
N ASN A 119 -6.69 26.35 9.60
CA ASN A 119 -7.75 25.38 9.35
C ASN A 119 -7.73 24.22 10.36
N LEU A 120 -6.54 23.72 10.72
CA LEU A 120 -6.40 22.64 11.69
C LEU A 120 -6.82 23.04 13.12
N ARG A 121 -6.82 24.33 13.47
CA ARG A 121 -7.32 24.82 14.77
C ARG A 121 -8.82 24.62 14.93
N CYS A 122 -9.57 24.63 13.83
CA CYS A 122 -11.02 24.42 13.82
C CYS A 122 -11.42 22.95 14.04
N ILE A 123 -10.47 22.01 14.02
CA ILE A 123 -10.74 20.58 14.17
C ILE A 123 -10.71 20.17 15.65
N GLN A 124 -11.89 19.86 16.19
CA GLN A 124 -12.15 19.48 17.58
C GLN A 124 -11.89 17.98 17.90
N HIS A 125 -10.87 17.33 17.30
CA HIS A 125 -10.52 15.89 17.42
C HIS A 125 -11.23 14.96 16.43
N ALA A 126 -10.75 13.71 16.31
CA ALA A 126 -11.39 12.64 15.56
C ALA A 126 -12.56 12.09 16.40
N PRO A 127 -13.83 12.39 16.07
CA PRO A 127 -14.95 11.74 16.73
C PRO A 127 -14.85 10.25 16.47
N GLY A 128 -14.81 9.44 17.53
CA GLY A 128 -14.83 7.99 17.39
C GLY A 128 -16.14 7.58 16.72
N VAL A 129 -16.05 7.10 15.48
CA VAL A 129 -17.19 6.47 14.80
C VAL A 129 -17.15 5.00 15.19
N GLN A 130 -18.19 4.52 15.87
CA GLN A 130 -18.32 3.10 16.18
C GLN A 130 -18.40 2.33 14.86
N MET A 131 -17.47 1.39 14.66
CA MET A 131 -17.58 0.44 13.56
C MET A 131 -18.84 -0.38 13.79
N GLN A 132 -19.78 -0.30 12.86
CA GLN A 132 -20.99 -1.11 12.86
C GLN A 132 -20.79 -2.19 11.79
N GLU A 133 -21.08 -3.45 12.15
CA GLU A 133 -21.19 -4.49 11.12
C GLU A 133 -22.21 -4.04 10.09
N VAL A 134 -21.83 -4.12 8.82
CA VAL A 134 -22.76 -3.85 7.71
C VAL A 134 -23.89 -4.87 7.86
N PRO A 135 -25.15 -4.42 8.05
CA PRO A 135 -26.28 -5.34 8.05
C PRO A 135 -26.28 -6.10 6.73
N PRO A 136 -26.50 -7.43 6.74
CA PRO A 136 -26.57 -8.18 5.49
C PRO A 136 -27.65 -7.56 4.59
N ASP A 137 -27.32 -7.36 3.31
CA ASP A 137 -28.16 -6.62 2.36
C ASP A 137 -29.58 -7.21 2.22
N PHE A 138 -29.79 -8.49 2.56
CA PHE A 138 -31.08 -9.16 2.63
C PHE A 138 -31.12 -10.24 3.73
N TYR A 139 -32.31 -10.47 4.33
CA TYR A 139 -32.60 -11.68 5.09
C TYR A 139 -32.50 -12.86 4.14
N ILE A 140 -31.44 -13.63 4.29
CA ILE A 140 -31.26 -14.87 3.54
C ILE A 140 -31.81 -15.98 4.45
N PRO A 141 -32.84 -16.72 4.03
CA PRO A 141 -33.34 -17.86 4.80
C PRO A 141 -32.20 -18.84 5.07
N ASP A 142 -32.20 -19.47 6.25
CA ASP A 142 -31.29 -20.59 6.51
C ASP A 142 -31.52 -21.64 5.41
N PHE A 143 -30.51 -21.87 4.57
CA PHE A 143 -30.56 -22.82 3.47
C PHE A 143 -30.23 -24.20 4.03
N ASP A 144 -31.20 -25.12 4.03
CA ASP A 144 -30.93 -26.54 4.28
C ASP A 144 -30.16 -27.11 3.09
N GLU A 145 -28.89 -27.48 3.31
CA GLU A 145 -28.03 -28.13 2.30
C GLU A 145 -28.66 -29.45 1.79
N ASP A 146 -29.49 -30.10 2.62
CA ASP A 146 -30.18 -31.35 2.31
C ASP A 146 -31.30 -31.22 1.26
N GLU A 147 -31.75 -30.00 0.93
CA GLU A 147 -32.80 -29.76 -0.08
C GLU A 147 -32.25 -29.40 -1.48
N GLN A 148 -30.92 -29.34 -1.65
CA GLN A 148 -30.33 -28.97 -2.94
C GLN A 148 -30.31 -30.13 -3.93
N ASN A 149 -30.82 -29.89 -5.13
CA ASN A 149 -30.74 -30.83 -6.23
C ASN A 149 -29.34 -30.74 -6.87
N PRO A 150 -28.52 -31.82 -6.86
CA PRO A 150 -27.17 -31.80 -7.40
C PRO A 150 -27.08 -31.49 -8.91
N ASP A 151 -28.19 -31.64 -9.64
CA ASP A 151 -28.27 -31.30 -11.07
C ASP A 151 -28.62 -29.82 -11.34
N GLU A 152 -28.91 -29.03 -10.30
CA GLU A 152 -29.21 -27.60 -10.43
C GLU A 152 -28.01 -26.74 -10.06
N ARG A 153 -27.64 -25.83 -10.97
CA ARG A 153 -26.51 -24.92 -10.74
C ARG A 153 -26.85 -23.96 -9.60
N MET A 154 -26.05 -24.00 -8.54
CA MET A 154 -26.13 -23.07 -7.42
C MET A 154 -25.94 -21.62 -7.87
N ASP A 155 -26.66 -20.71 -7.24
CA ASP A 155 -26.50 -19.27 -7.50
C ASP A 155 -25.11 -18.79 -7.04
N GLN A 156 -24.54 -17.85 -7.78
CA GLN A 156 -23.16 -17.39 -7.60
C GLN A 156 -22.94 -16.76 -6.21
N HIS A 157 -23.97 -16.09 -5.69
CA HIS A 157 -23.96 -15.52 -4.35
C HIS A 157 -23.88 -16.58 -3.24
N THR A 158 -24.34 -17.81 -3.50
CA THR A 158 -24.27 -18.90 -2.52
C THR A 158 -22.89 -19.55 -2.50
N GLN A 159 -22.22 -19.66 -3.66
CA GLN A 159 -20.84 -20.12 -3.76
C GLN A 159 -19.87 -19.17 -3.04
N ASP A 160 -20.03 -17.86 -3.21
CA ASP A 160 -19.15 -16.86 -2.60
C ASP A 160 -19.21 -16.82 -1.06
N LYS A 161 -20.22 -17.45 -0.44
CA LYS A 161 -20.36 -17.56 1.02
C LYS A 161 -19.77 -18.84 1.62
N GLN A 162 -19.48 -19.85 0.81
CA GLN A 162 -18.82 -21.05 1.30
C GLN A 162 -17.35 -20.73 1.57
N ILE A 163 -16.97 -20.81 2.85
CA ILE A 163 -15.59 -20.65 3.28
C ILE A 163 -14.94 -22.03 3.20
N GLN A 164 -14.21 -22.31 2.12
CA GLN A 164 -13.31 -23.45 2.08
C GLN A 164 -12.22 -23.26 3.12
N ARG A 165 -11.97 -24.28 3.92
CA ARG A 165 -10.96 -24.23 4.97
C ARG A 165 -9.60 -24.47 4.33
N ASP A 166 -8.59 -23.69 4.71
CA ASP A 166 -7.23 -23.78 4.14
C ASP A 166 -6.56 -25.17 4.33
N ASP A 167 -7.12 -26.05 5.17
CA ASP A 167 -6.66 -27.42 5.42
C ASP A 167 -7.41 -28.51 4.62
N GLU A 168 -8.38 -28.15 3.78
CA GLU A 168 -9.06 -29.09 2.88
C GLU A 168 -8.26 -29.32 1.60
N TYR A 169 -7.89 -30.59 1.35
CA TYR A 169 -7.06 -31.02 0.23
C TYR A 169 -7.85 -31.39 -1.04
N TYR A 170 -9.18 -31.30 -1.01
CA TYR A 170 -10.09 -31.64 -2.11
C TYR A 170 -10.85 -30.39 -2.55
N ASP A 171 -10.80 -30.03 -3.83
CA ASP A 171 -11.46 -28.85 -4.40
C ASP A 171 -12.95 -29.14 -4.73
N GLY A 172 -13.63 -29.79 -3.78
CA GLY A 172 -15.07 -30.11 -3.85
C GLY A 172 -15.48 -31.01 -5.03
N ASP A 173 -16.79 -31.05 -5.31
CA ASP A 173 -17.41 -31.96 -6.29
C ASP A 173 -17.03 -31.70 -7.77
N ASN A 174 -16.14 -30.73 -8.04
CA ASN A 174 -15.58 -30.46 -9.37
C ASN A 174 -14.22 -31.14 -9.62
N ASP A 175 -13.70 -31.91 -8.65
CA ASP A 175 -12.48 -32.69 -8.81
C ASP A 175 -12.68 -33.82 -9.84
N ASN A 176 -12.26 -33.54 -11.07
CA ASN A 176 -12.25 -34.49 -12.17
C ASN A 176 -10.89 -35.20 -12.28
N ASP A 177 -10.39 -35.72 -11.16
CA ASP A 177 -9.19 -36.54 -11.12
C ASP A 177 -9.48 -37.92 -11.71
N GLN A 178 -9.54 -37.97 -13.04
CA GLN A 178 -9.31 -39.19 -13.77
C GLN A 178 -7.84 -39.59 -13.60
N ASN A 179 -7.58 -40.42 -12.60
CA ASN A 179 -6.50 -41.40 -12.68
C ASN A 179 -6.69 -42.20 -13.97
N MET A 180 -5.99 -41.82 -15.04
CA MET A 180 -5.58 -42.76 -16.07
C MET A 180 -4.12 -43.10 -15.85
N ASP A 181 -3.91 -44.13 -15.05
CA ASP A 181 -2.74 -44.98 -15.17
C ASP A 181 -2.60 -45.47 -16.62
N MET A 182 -1.50 -45.08 -17.29
CA MET A 182 -0.74 -45.97 -18.17
C MET A 182 0.71 -45.49 -18.36
#